data_AF-A0A9N7N0U9-F1
#
_entry.id   AF-A0A9N7N0U9-F1
#
_cell.length_a   1.000
_cell.length_b   1.000
_cell.length_c   1.000
_cell.angle_alpha   90.00
_cell.angle_beta   90.00
_cell.angle_gamma   90.00
#
_symmetry.space_group_name_H-M   'P 1'
#
loop_
_entity.id
_entity.type
_entity.pdbx_description
1 polymer ?
#
loop_
_entity_poly.entity_id
_entity_poly.type
_entity_poly.pdbx_seq_one_letter_code
_entity_poly.pdbx_strand_id
1 'polypeptide(L)' 'MRSLWIERINAGTRQHGVNYGNFMHGLVKENIQLNRKVLSEISMHEPYSFKALVDISRSAFPGNKASASSKKVGLASLV' A
#
# COMPACT_ATOMS: atom_id res chain seq x y z
N MET A 1 19.31 -0.82 -8.97
CA MET A 1 18.68 -2.03 -8.38
C MET A 1 17.62 -1.68 -7.32
N ARG A 2 17.92 -0.86 -6.30
CA ARG A 2 16.95 -0.49 -5.25
C ARG A 2 15.82 0.45 -5.72
N SER A 3 16.08 1.29 -6.72
CA SER A 3 15.12 2.20 -7.35
C SER A 3 13.91 1.47 -7.96
N LEU A 4 14.16 0.44 -8.77
CA LEU A 4 13.10 -0.38 -9.40
C LEU A 4 12.15 -1.02 -8.38
N TRP A 5 12.68 -1.53 -7.25
CA TRP A 5 11.84 -2.11 -6.21
C TRP A 5 10.99 -1.06 -5.51
N ILE A 6 11.55 0.14 -5.28
CA ILE A 6 10.79 1.26 -4.70
C ILE A 6 9.68 1.69 -5.65
N GLU A 7 9.93 1.79 -6.96
CA GLU A 7 8.91 2.12 -7.96
C GLU A 7 7.77 1.11 -7.99
N ARG A 8 8.10 -0.20 -7.97
CA ARG A 8 7.10 -1.28 -7.92
C ARG A 8 6.23 -1.18 -6.66
N ILE A 9 6.86 -1.02 -5.49
CA ILE A 9 6.13 -0.86 -4.22
C ILE A 9 5.32 0.44 -4.22
N ASN A 10 5.84 1.52 -4.80
CA ASN A 10 5.14 2.80 -4.91
C ASN A 10 3.87 2.66 -5.76
N ALA A 11 3.91 1.89 -6.85
CA ALA A 11 2.73 1.59 -7.65
C ALA A 11 1.66 0.82 -6.84
N GLY A 12 2.05 -0.24 -6.12
CA GLY A 12 1.12 -1.03 -5.30
C GLY A 12 0.54 -0.23 -4.12
N THR A 13 1.39 0.50 -3.39
CA THR A 13 0.95 1.36 -2.27
C THR A 13 0.00 2.47 -2.72
N ARG A 14 0.22 3.06 -3.89
CA ARG A 14 -0.69 4.06 -4.49
C ARG A 14 -2.08 3.52 -4.80
N GLN A 15 -2.20 2.26 -5.25
CA GLN A 15 -3.51 1.64 -5.47
C GLN A 15 -4.34 1.54 -4.17
N HIS A 16 -3.67 1.44 -3.03
CA HIS A 16 -4.31 1.39 -1.71
C HIS A 16 -4.38 2.76 -1.02
N GLY A 17 -3.97 3.84 -1.68
CA GLY A 17 -4.02 5.20 -1.15
C GLY A 17 -3.02 5.49 -0.02
N VAL A 18 -1.94 4.70 0.08
CA VAL A 18 -0.87 4.90 1.05
C VAL A 18 0.42 5.34 0.35
N ASN A 19 1.15 6.26 0.96
CA ASN A 19 2.46 6.68 0.47
C ASN A 19 3.53 5.69 0.94
N TYR A 20 4.54 5.46 0.12
CA TYR A 20 5.66 4.57 0.42
C TYR A 20 6.30 4.84 1.80
N GLY A 21 6.59 6.11 2.12
CA GLY A 21 7.20 6.48 3.39
C GLY A 21 6.36 6.07 4.60
N ASN A 22 5.05 6.31 4.52
CA ASN A 22 4.10 5.98 5.59
C ASN A 22 3.90 4.47 5.70
N PHE A 23 3.85 3.77 4.56
CA PHE A 23 3.78 2.32 4.52
C PHE A 23 4.98 1.68 5.21
N MET A 24 6.19 2.13 4.88
CA MET A 24 7.42 1.62 5.49
C MET A 24 7.51 2.00 6.97
N HIS A 25 7.05 3.19 7.35
CA HIS A 25 7.01 3.61 8.75
C HIS A 25 6.05 2.75 9.59
N GLY A 26 4.87 2.42 9.05
CA GLY A 26 3.92 1.51 9.70
C GLY A 26 4.47 0.08 9.84
N LEU A 27 5.16 -0.44 8.80
CA LEU A 27 5.81 -1.76 8.90
C LEU A 27 6.90 -1.80 9.97
N VAL A 28 7.73 -0.76 10.07
CA VAL A 28 8.77 -0.66 11.11
C VAL A 28 8.16 -0.60 12.50
N LYS A 29 7.05 0.13 12.66
CA LYS A 29 6.34 0.24 13.95
C LYS A 29 5.75 -1.10 14.41
N GLU A 30 5.24 -1.90 13.49
CA GLU A 30 4.77 -3.28 13.74
C GLU A 30 5.92 -4.30 13.81
N ASN A 31 7.18 -3.85 13.82
CA ASN A 31 8.38 -4.72 13.80
C ASN A 31 8.46 -5.69 12.61
N ILE A 32 7.80 -5.39 11.49
CA ILE A 32 7.84 -6.19 10.27
C ILE A 32 9.08 -5.80 9.46
N GLN A 33 10.18 -6.50 9.70
CA GLN A 33 11.45 -6.30 9.00
C GLN A 33 11.49 -7.09 7.68
N LEU A 34 10.77 -6.61 6.66
CA LEU A 34 10.79 -7.21 5.32
C LEU A 34 11.85 -6.57 4.41
N ASN A 35 12.55 -7.42 3.66
CA ASN A 35 13.47 -6.97 2.63
C ASN A 35 12.70 -6.39 1.43
N ARG A 36 13.17 -5.26 0.90
CA ARG A 36 12.51 -4.53 -0.19
C ARG A 36 12.41 -5.34 -1.49
N LYS A 37 13.33 -6.28 -1.71
CA LYS A 37 13.28 -7.23 -2.83
C LYS A 37 12.03 -8.11 -2.73
N VAL A 38 11.84 -8.76 -1.58
CA VAL A 38 10.71 -9.66 -1.34
C VAL A 38 9.40 -8.87 -1.35
N LEU A 39 9.39 -7.69 -0.75
CA LEU A 39 8.23 -6.80 -0.73
C LEU A 39 7.80 -6.36 -2.15
N SER A 40 8.75 -6.10 -3.05
CA SER A 40 8.43 -5.77 -4.45
C SER A 40 7.86 -6.96 -5.21
N GLU A 41 8.30 -8.18 -4.91
CA GLU A 41 7.77 -9.40 -5.56
C GLU A 41 6.35 -9.70 -5.02
N ILE A 42 6.12 -9.57 -3.71
CA ILE A 42 4.78 -9.73 -3.11
C ILE A 42 3.81 -8.71 -3.72
N SER A 43 4.25 -7.46 -3.91
CA SER A 43 3.42 -6.42 -4.53
C SER A 43 3.02 -6.75 -5.98
N MET A 44 3.76 -7.62 -6.68
CA MET A 44 3.49 -7.98 -8.08
C MET A 44 2.73 -9.29 -8.22
N HIS A 45 3.09 -10.30 -7.42
CA HIS A 45 2.53 -11.65 -7.53
C HIS A 45 1.32 -11.87 -6.62
N GLU A 46 1.26 -11.18 -5.47
CA GLU A 46 0.33 -11.48 -4.39
C GLU A 46 -0.43 -10.23 -3.91
N PRO A 47 -1.41 -9.74 -4.69
CA PRO A 47 -2.14 -8.51 -4.37
C PRO A 47 -2.94 -8.61 -3.06
N TYR A 48 -3.45 -9.81 -2.72
CA TYR A 48 -4.20 -10.04 -1.48
C TYR A 48 -3.30 -9.95 -0.25
N SER A 49 -2.12 -10.58 -0.30
CA SER A 49 -1.12 -10.51 0.77
C SER A 49 -0.59 -9.09 0.95
N PHE A 50 -0.34 -8.39 -0.16
CA PHE A 50 0.10 -6.99 -0.13
C PHE A 50 -0.95 -6.08 0.52
N LYS A 51 -2.23 -6.28 0.21
CA LYS A 51 -3.34 -5.54 0.85
C LYS A 51 -3.38 -5.75 2.36
N ALA A 52 -3.20 -6.98 2.85
CA ALA A 52 -3.14 -7.26 4.29
C ALA A 52 -2.00 -6.50 4.98
N LEU A 53 -0.81 -6.45 4.36
CA LEU A 53 0.33 -5.68 4.87
C LEU A 53 0.04 -4.18 4.91
N VAL A 54 -0.66 -3.66 3.90
CA VAL A 54 -1.09 -2.26 3.87
C VAL A 54 -2.10 -1.97 4.98
N ASP A 55 -3.06 -2.84 5.22
CA ASP A 55 -4.07 -2.69 6.27
C ASP A 55 -3.44 -2.73 7.68
N ILE A 56 -2.45 -3.61 7.91
CA ILE A 56 -1.64 -3.64 9.13
C ILE A 56 -0.85 -2.33 9.30
N SER A 57 -0.11 -1.90 8.27
CA SER A 57 0.69 -0.67 8.30
C SER A 57 -0.18 0.57 8.56
N ARG A 58 -1.38 0.61 7.98
CA ARG A 58 -2.36 1.68 8.19
C ARG A 58 -2.88 1.73 9.62
N SER A 59 -3.09 0.57 10.24
CA SER A 59 -3.53 0.47 11.64
C SER A 59 -2.42 0.96 12.60
N ALA A 60 -1.16 0.68 12.26
CA ALA A 60 0.00 1.10 13.03
C ALA A 60 0.27 2.62 12.95
N PHE A 61 0.12 3.21 11.78
CA PHE A 61 0.40 4.63 11.53
C PHE A 61 -0.75 5.32 10.78
N PRO A 62 -1.68 5.98 11.50
CA PRO A 62 -2.74 6.77 10.89
C PRO A 62 -2.25 8.11 10.28
N GLY A 63 -0.93 8.37 10.27
CA GLY A 63 -0.32 9.63 9.83
C GLY A 63 -0.31 9.86 8.31
N ASN A 64 -1.34 9.44 7.58
CA ASN A 64 -1.69 10.03 6.29
C ASN A 64 -3.08 10.65 6.38
N LYS A 65 -3.13 11.98 6.55
CA LYS A 65 -4.33 12.74 6.20
C LYS A 65 -4.62 12.50 4.72
N ALA A 66 -5.87 12.16 4.45
CA ALA A 66 -6.40 11.79 3.15
C ALA A 66 -5.83 12.59 1.96
N SER A 67 -5.29 11.89 0.96
CA SER A 67 -5.58 12.26 -0.43
C SER A 67 -6.81 11.45 -0.85
N ALA A 68 -7.99 12.02 -0.59
CA ALA A 68 -9.26 11.48 -1.05
C ALA A 68 -9.33 11.56 -2.59
N SER A 69 -9.37 10.40 -3.25
CA SER A 69 -9.82 10.20 -4.64
C SER A 69 -9.79 8.69 -4.90
N SER A 70 -10.82 7.95 -5.28
CA SER A 70 -12.13 8.26 -5.81
C SER A 70 -13.06 7.13 -5.38
N LYS A 71 -14.14 7.47 -4.65
CA LYS A 71 -15.32 6.62 -4.55
C LYS A 71 -16.27 7.09 -5.64
N LYS A 72 -16.34 6.38 -6.76
CA LYS A 72 -17.46 6.49 -7.70
C LYS A 72 -17.76 5.14 -8.33
N VAL A 73 -18.28 4.21 -7.51
CA VAL A 73 -19.24 3.23 -8.03
C VAL A 73 -20.60 3.88 -7.84
N GLY A 74 -20.92 4.82 -8.72
CA GLY A 74 -22.29 5.28 -8.88
C GLY A 74 -23.01 4.16 -9.61
N LEU A 75 -23.95 3.51 -8.92
CA LEU A 75 -24.99 2.73 -9.56
C LEU A 75 -25.52 3.54 -10.73
N ALA A 76 -25.30 3.06 -11.95
CA ALA A 76 -26.08 3.51 -13.09
C ALA A 76 -27.53 3.11 -12.78
N SER A 77 -28.39 4.12 -12.78
CA SER A 77 -29.82 4.04 -12.49
C SER A 77 -30.49 2.83 -13.14
N LEU A 78 -31.31 2.16 -12.33
CA LEU A 78 -32.52 1.51 -12.82
C LEU A 78 -33.50 2.65 -13.15
N VAL A 79 -33.53 3.07 -14.42
CA VAL A 79 -34.70 3.68 -15.08
C VAL A 79 -35.13 2.70 -16.15
#